data_AF-A0A5A5RTL3-F1
#
_entry.id   AF-A0A5A5RTL3-F1
#
_cell.length_a   1.000
_cell.length_b   1.000
_cell.length_c   1.000
_cell.angle_alpha   90.00
_cell.angle_beta   90.00
_cell.angle_gamma   90.00
#
_symmetry.space_group_name_H-M   'P 1'
#
loop_
_entity.id
_entity.type
_entity.pdbx_description
1 polymer ?
#
loop_
_entity_poly.entity_id
_entity_poly.type
_entity_poly.pdbx_seq_one_letter_code
_entity_poly.pdbx_strand_id
1 'polypeptide(L)'
;METEREQAKIQLDIARSALSAAKEKRLQEEYQLALEENRRAITLQNQQLEVEKQRAVRAAQLQEREYNKAVIRTRIQEIDDALVQLATVKAPYPGTVKRLKWQGQDDRLLTVELTVDVDSPTGRSSPLSR
;
A
#
# COMPACT_ATOMS: atom_id res chain seq x y z
N MET A 1 -42.77 49.03 -64.57
CA MET A 1 -42.85 49.81 -63.31
C MET A 1 -43.62 49.09 -62.20
N GLU A 2 -44.89 48.71 -62.37
CA GLU A 2 -45.65 48.02 -61.29
C GLU A 2 -45.27 46.55 -61.11
N THR A 3 -45.10 45.80 -62.20
CA THR A 3 -44.67 44.39 -62.18
C THR A 3 -43.27 44.19 -61.59
N GLU A 4 -42.34 45.10 -61.86
CA GLU A 4 -40.98 45.08 -61.30
C GLU A 4 -40.98 45.34 -59.79
N ARG A 5 -41.89 46.20 -59.31
CA ARG A 5 -42.07 46.46 -57.87
C ARG A 5 -42.60 45.23 -57.13
N GLU A 6 -43.53 44.49 -57.74
CA GLU A 6 -44.04 43.25 -57.15
C GLU A 6 -42.97 42.15 -57.12
N GLN A 7 -42.20 41.99 -58.19
CA GLN A 7 -41.07 41.07 -58.23
C GLN A 7 -40.02 41.40 -57.17
N ALA A 8 -39.68 42.69 -57.00
CA ALA A 8 -38.75 43.13 -55.98
C ALA A 8 -39.24 42.84 -54.56
N LYS A 9 -40.55 42.98 -54.29
CA LYS A 9 -41.14 42.61 -52.98
C LYS A 9 -41.03 41.11 -52.72
N ILE A 10 -41.37 40.28 -53.71
CA ILE A 10 -41.27 38.82 -53.59
C ILE A 10 -39.83 38.40 -53.33
N GLN A 11 -38.85 38.95 -54.06
CA GLN A 11 -37.44 38.67 -53.84
C GLN A 11 -36.97 39.08 -52.43
N LEU A 12 -37.48 40.21 -51.93
CA LEU A 12 -37.16 40.69 -50.59
C LEU A 12 -37.72 39.76 -49.50
N ASP A 13 -38.94 39.26 -49.67
CA ASP A 13 -39.55 38.30 -48.74
C ASP A 13 -38.83 36.94 -48.76
N ILE A 14 -38.40 36.46 -49.94
CA ILE A 14 -37.56 35.27 -50.08
C ILE A 14 -36.20 35.49 -49.39
N ALA A 15 -35.57 36.65 -49.59
CA ALA A 15 -34.29 36.97 -48.96
C ALA A 15 -34.42 37.04 -47.42
N ARG A 16 -35.54 37.58 -46.91
CA ARG A 16 -35.83 37.64 -45.48
C ARG A 16 -36.04 36.25 -44.88
N SER A 17 -36.80 35.38 -45.55
CA SER A 17 -37.02 34.01 -45.08
C SER A 17 -35.75 33.16 -45.15
N ALA A 18 -34.93 33.34 -46.20
CA ALA A 18 -33.62 32.72 -46.28
C ALA A 18 -32.69 33.19 -45.16
N LEU A 19 -32.72 34.48 -44.84
CA LEU A 19 -31.94 35.04 -43.72
C LEU A 19 -32.40 34.51 -42.36
N SER A 20 -33.71 34.40 -42.11
CA SER A 20 -34.21 33.84 -40.85
C SER A 20 -33.84 32.36 -40.71
N ALA A 21 -34.01 31.57 -41.77
CA ALA A 21 -33.61 30.17 -41.78
C ALA A 21 -32.10 30.00 -41.57
N ALA A 22 -31.27 30.85 -42.17
CA ALA A 22 -29.82 30.83 -41.96
C ALA A 22 -29.43 31.17 -40.51
N LYS A 23 -30.12 32.14 -39.89
CA LYS A 23 -29.90 32.49 -38.48
C LYS A 23 -30.31 31.37 -37.54
N GLU A 24 -31.45 30.72 -37.79
CA GLU A 24 -31.90 29.57 -36.99
C GLU A 24 -30.93 28.40 -37.08
N LYS A 25 -30.46 28.06 -38.30
CA LYS A 25 -29.45 27.02 -38.49
C LYS A 25 -28.17 27.32 -37.72
N ARG A 26 -27.66 28.55 -37.82
CA ARG A 26 -26.47 28.96 -37.08
C ARG A 26 -26.67 28.82 -35.57
N LEU A 27 -27.82 29.24 -35.04
CA LEU A 27 -28.11 29.14 -33.61
C LEU A 27 -28.21 27.67 -33.14
N GLN A 28 -28.76 26.80 -33.99
CA GLN A 28 -28.79 25.35 -33.73
C GLN A 28 -27.38 24.74 -33.72
N GLU A 29 -26.55 25.10 -34.69
CA GLU A 29 -25.15 24.65 -34.78
C GLU A 29 -24.32 25.13 -33.57
N GLU A 30 -24.44 26.40 -33.19
CA GLU A 30 -23.77 26.96 -32.01
C GLU A 30 -24.22 26.25 -30.72
N TYR A 31 -25.51 25.95 -30.59
CA TYR A 31 -26.03 25.20 -29.44
C TYR A 31 -25.50 23.77 -29.39
N GLN A 32 -25.42 23.08 -30.53
CA GLN A 32 -24.85 21.73 -30.62
C GLN A 32 -23.37 21.74 -30.24
N LEU A 33 -22.60 22.70 -30.74
CA LEU A 33 -21.20 22.87 -30.38
C LEU A 33 -21.03 23.07 -28.87
N ALA A 34 -21.84 23.97 -28.27
CA ALA A 34 -21.78 24.24 -26.84
C ALA A 34 -22.10 22.99 -26.00
N LEU A 35 -23.05 22.16 -26.43
CA LEU A 35 -23.35 20.88 -25.78
C LEU A 35 -22.21 19.88 -25.90
N GLU A 36 -21.57 19.79 -27.07
CA GLU A 36 -20.41 18.91 -27.27
C GLU A 36 -19.22 19.33 -26.42
N GLU A 37 -18.92 20.63 -26.35
CA GLU A 37 -17.85 21.17 -25.52
C GLU A 37 -18.10 20.88 -24.04
N ASN A 38 -19.34 21.09 -23.57
CA ASN A 38 -19.70 20.76 -22.19
C ASN A 38 -19.54 19.27 -21.90
N ARG A 39 -20.00 18.40 -22.81
CA ARG A 39 -19.81 16.95 -22.68
C ARG A 39 -18.33 16.60 -22.60
N ARG A 40 -17.49 17.17 -23.47
CA ARG A 40 -16.04 16.94 -23.46
C ARG A 40 -15.42 17.40 -22.14
N ALA A 41 -15.77 18.59 -21.66
CA ALA A 41 -15.30 19.12 -20.38
C ALA A 41 -15.65 18.19 -19.21
N ILE A 42 -16.90 17.73 -19.13
CA ILE A 42 -17.35 16.77 -18.10
C ILE A 42 -16.59 15.45 -18.21
N THR A 43 -16.41 14.91 -19.43
CA THR A 43 -15.67 13.64 -19.60
C THR A 43 -14.21 13.77 -19.17
N LEU A 44 -13.55 14.88 -19.50
CA LEU A 44 -12.17 15.13 -19.12
C LEU A 44 -12.04 15.28 -17.60
N GLN A 45 -12.95 16.02 -16.97
CA GLN A 45 -12.99 16.17 -15.51
C GLN A 45 -13.20 14.82 -14.81
N ASN A 46 -14.12 13.99 -15.31
CA ASN A 46 -14.36 12.66 -14.76
C ASN A 46 -13.14 11.75 -14.90
N GLN A 47 -12.44 11.80 -16.03
CA GLN A 47 -11.19 11.06 -16.23
C GLN A 47 -10.10 11.51 -15.25
N GLN A 48 -9.94 12.82 -15.05
CA GLN A 48 -8.98 13.36 -14.08
C GLN A 48 -9.29 12.88 -12.66
N LEU A 49 -10.56 12.99 -12.25
CA LEU A 49 -11.00 12.54 -10.93
C LEU A 49 -10.75 11.05 -10.72
N GLU A 50 -10.98 10.23 -11.75
CA GLU A 50 -10.74 8.79 -11.67
C GLU A 50 -9.25 8.46 -11.52
N VAL A 51 -8.39 9.15 -12.27
CA VAL A 51 -6.93 9.01 -12.13
C VAL A 51 -6.47 9.43 -10.73
N GLU A 52 -7.01 10.51 -10.18
CA GLU A 52 -6.70 10.97 -8.82
C GLU A 52 -7.13 9.95 -7.76
N LYS A 53 -8.35 9.41 -7.87
CA LYS A 53 -8.83 8.34 -6.98
C LYS A 53 -7.92 7.11 -7.03
N GLN A 54 -7.54 6.66 -8.22
CA GLN A 54 -6.64 5.52 -8.39
C GLN A 54 -5.26 5.78 -7.77
N ARG A 55 -4.74 7.00 -7.90
CA ARG A 55 -3.48 7.40 -7.25
C ARG A 55 -3.60 7.40 -5.73
N ALA A 56 -4.69 7.94 -5.18
CA ALA A 56 -4.93 7.97 -3.74
C ALA A 56 -5.05 6.55 -3.15
N VAL A 57 -5.81 5.66 -3.80
CA VAL A 57 -5.92 4.26 -3.38
C VAL A 57 -4.57 3.55 -3.42
N ARG A 58 -3.79 3.75 -4.49
CA ARG A 58 -2.44 3.17 -4.59
C ARG A 58 -1.51 3.67 -3.48
N ALA A 59 -1.55 4.97 -3.18
CA ALA A 59 -0.74 5.55 -2.11
C ALA A 59 -1.11 4.96 -0.75
N ALA A 60 -2.40 4.84 -0.44
CA ALA A 60 -2.88 4.21 0.79
C ALA A 60 -2.44 2.75 0.91
N GLN A 61 -2.54 1.97 -0.16
CA GLN A 61 -2.10 0.57 -0.19
C GLN A 61 -0.59 0.43 0.02
N LEU A 62 0.21 1.34 -0.54
CA LEU A 62 1.66 1.34 -0.32
C LEU A 62 1.99 1.64 1.14
N GLN A 63 1.35 2.65 1.73
CA GLN A 63 1.54 3.01 3.13
C GLN A 63 1.15 1.86 4.08
N GLU A 64 0.02 1.19 3.82
CA GLU A 64 -0.42 0.03 4.61
C GLU A 64 0.59 -1.12 4.51
N ARG A 65 1.13 -1.40 3.32
CA ARG A 65 2.17 -2.41 3.13
C ARG A 65 3.46 -2.08 3.88
N GLU A 66 3.88 -0.81 3.86
CA GLU A 66 5.05 -0.36 4.60
C GLU A 66 4.86 -0.49 6.11
N TYR A 67 3.70 -0.08 6.61
CA TYR A 67 3.33 -0.26 8.02
C TYR A 67 3.35 -1.74 8.41
N ASN A 68 2.70 -2.61 7.62
CA ASN A 68 2.67 -4.05 7.89
C ASN A 68 4.08 -4.66 7.88
N LYS A 69 4.94 -4.25 6.96
CA LYS A 69 6.36 -4.66 6.95
C LYS A 69 7.10 -4.20 8.20
N ALA A 70 6.88 -2.96 8.65
CA ALA A 70 7.50 -2.45 9.86
C ALA A 70 7.05 -3.25 11.10
N VAL A 71 5.74 -3.50 11.23
CA VAL A 71 5.17 -4.32 12.32
C VAL A 71 5.77 -5.72 12.33
N ILE A 72 5.86 -6.38 11.18
CA ILE A 72 6.46 -7.72 11.07
C ILE A 72 7.95 -7.68 11.45
N ARG A 73 8.71 -6.68 11.00
CA ARG A 73 10.13 -6.54 11.37
C ARG A 73 10.29 -6.37 12.88
N THR A 74 9.47 -5.55 13.52
CA THR A 74 9.50 -5.39 14.98
C THR A 74 9.23 -6.73 15.66
N ARG A 75 8.23 -7.49 15.21
CA ARG A 75 7.95 -8.83 15.77
C ARG A 75 9.09 -9.81 15.57
N ILE A 76 9.77 -9.79 14.41
CA ILE A 76 10.95 -10.63 14.17
C ILE A 76 12.04 -10.27 15.19
N GLN A 77 12.29 -8.97 15.39
CA GLN A 77 13.30 -8.53 16.34
C GLN A 77 12.97 -8.90 17.80
N GLU A 78 11.70 -8.79 18.20
CA GLU A 78 11.22 -9.27 19.50
C GLU A 78 11.43 -10.78 19.68
N ILE A 79 11.19 -11.57 18.63
CA ILE A 79 11.44 -13.02 18.63
C ILE A 79 12.93 -13.32 18.71
N ASP A 80 13.76 -12.62 17.93
CA ASP A 80 15.22 -12.80 17.95
C ASP A 80 15.79 -12.49 19.33
N ASP A 81 15.35 -11.39 19.97
CA ASP A 81 15.73 -11.04 21.34
C ASP A 81 15.31 -12.12 22.35
N ALA A 82 14.09 -12.67 22.22
CA ALA A 82 13.61 -13.76 23.05
C ALA A 82 14.41 -15.06 22.83
N LEU A 83 14.82 -15.36 21.59
CA LEU A 83 15.66 -16.51 21.26
C LEU A 83 17.06 -16.38 21.87
N VAL A 84 17.67 -15.18 21.81
CA VAL A 84 18.96 -14.92 22.46
C VAL A 84 18.89 -15.16 23.97
N GLN A 85 17.79 -14.74 24.61
CA GLN A 85 17.54 -15.01 26.02
C GLN A 85 17.38 -16.50 26.30
N LEU A 86 16.66 -17.25 25.45
CA LEU A 86 16.48 -18.70 25.60
C LEU A 86 17.79 -19.48 25.41
N ALA A 87 18.66 -19.04 24.51
CA ALA A 87 19.79 -19.83 24.02
C ALA A 87 20.99 -19.91 24.97
N THR A 88 21.03 -19.13 26.06
CA THR A 88 22.25 -19.04 26.90
C THR A 88 21.99 -19.41 28.36
N VAL A 89 21.62 -20.66 28.63
CA VAL A 89 21.73 -21.24 29.99
C VAL A 89 23.16 -21.72 30.18
N LYS A 90 24.03 -20.87 30.74
CA LYS A 90 25.39 -21.26 31.14
C LYS A 90 25.39 -21.90 32.52
N ALA A 91 26.17 -22.96 32.69
CA ALA A 91 26.39 -23.55 34.00
C ALA A 91 27.08 -22.52 34.93
N PRO A 92 26.67 -22.41 36.21
CA PRO A 92 27.21 -21.42 37.15
C PRO A 92 28.66 -21.70 37.55
N TYR A 93 29.18 -22.91 37.30
CA TYR A 93 30.54 -23.32 37.64
C TYR A 93 31.24 -23.95 36.43
N PRO A 94 32.53 -23.67 36.21
CA PRO A 94 33.34 -24.40 35.25
C PRO A 94 33.55 -25.85 35.73
N GLY A 95 33.37 -26.80 34.83
CA GLY A 95 33.48 -28.21 35.15
C GLY A 95 33.08 -29.09 33.97
N THR A 96 33.20 -30.40 34.15
CA THR A 96 32.86 -31.37 33.12
C THR A 96 31.42 -31.83 33.28
N VAL A 97 30.62 -31.76 32.20
CA VAL A 97 29.24 -32.24 32.21
C VAL A 97 29.24 -33.78 32.31
N LYS A 98 28.70 -34.31 33.40
CA LYS A 98 28.67 -35.75 33.67
C LYS A 98 27.35 -36.40 33.22
N ARG A 99 26.24 -35.69 33.39
CA ARG A 99 24.91 -36.20 33.04
C ARG A 99 23.98 -35.06 32.64
N LEU A 100 23.27 -35.27 31.53
CA LEU A 100 22.16 -34.43 31.07
C LEU A 100 20.90 -35.30 31.07
N LYS A 101 19.85 -34.87 31.78
CA LYS A 101 18.55 -35.56 31.79
C LYS A 101 17.43 -34.58 31.46
N TRP A 102 16.69 -34.87 30.40
CA TRP A 102 15.48 -34.15 30.03
C TRP A 102 14.34 -34.60 30.95
N GLN A 103 13.77 -33.68 31.74
CA GLN A 103 12.66 -34.01 32.64
C GLN A 103 11.30 -33.84 31.96
N GLY A 104 11.19 -32.90 31.00
CA GLY A 104 9.97 -32.68 30.24
C GLY A 104 10.01 -31.36 29.48
N GLN A 105 9.08 -31.21 28.53
CA GLN A 105 8.86 -29.99 27.78
C GLN A 105 7.36 -29.69 27.78
N ASP A 106 6.98 -28.53 28.32
CA ASP A 106 5.69 -27.90 28.06
C ASP A 106 5.86 -26.83 26.99
N ASP A 107 4.78 -26.40 26.35
CA ASP A 107 4.74 -25.49 25.19
C ASP A 107 5.69 -24.26 25.25
N ARG A 108 6.09 -23.83 26.45
CA ARG A 108 7.02 -22.70 26.68
C ARG A 108 8.19 -22.97 27.62
N LEU A 109 8.28 -24.15 28.24
CA LEU A 109 9.26 -24.43 29.29
C LEU A 109 9.92 -25.79 29.05
N LEU A 110 11.23 -25.76 28.90
CA LEU A 110 12.08 -26.94 28.80
C LEU A 110 12.78 -27.16 30.14
N THR A 111 12.49 -28.26 30.82
CA THR A 111 13.10 -28.59 32.11
C THR A 111 14.20 -29.63 31.92
N VAL A 112 15.43 -29.23 32.25
CA VAL A 112 16.62 -30.08 32.11
C VAL A 112 17.36 -30.16 33.44
N GLU A 113 17.73 -31.36 33.84
CA GLU A 113 18.57 -31.63 35.00
C GLU A 113 20.00 -31.89 34.52
N LEU A 114 20.93 -31.02 34.95
CA LEU A 114 22.35 -31.07 34.59
C LEU A 114 23.18 -31.41 35.83
N THR A 115 23.98 -32.48 35.75
CA THR A 115 25.00 -32.81 36.75
C THR A 115 26.38 -32.46 36.21
N VAL A 116 27.07 -31.55 36.88
CA VAL A 116 28.42 -31.07 36.51
C VAL A 116 29.40 -31.50 37.60
N ASP A 117 30.50 -32.16 37.22
CA ASP A 117 31.64 -32.34 38.11
C ASP A 117 32.46 -31.04 38.09
N VAL A 118 32.48 -30.32 39.21
CA VAL A 118 33.16 -29.02 39.33
C VAL A 118 34.65 -29.26 39.54
N ASP A 119 35.47 -28.74 38.62
CA ASP A 119 36.92 -28.73 38.80
C ASP A 119 37.25 -27.69 39.87
N SER A 120 37.48 -28.14 41.11
CA SER A 120 37.92 -27.25 42.18
C SER A 120 39.32 -26.72 41.87
N PRO A 121 39.58 -25.39 41.88
CA PRO A 121 40.92 -24.85 41.67
C PRO A 121 41.87 -25.05 42.86
N THR A 122 41.46 -25.82 43.87
CA THR A 122 42.32 -26.15 45.01
C THR A 122 43.12 -27.40 44.69
N GLY A 123 44.30 -27.17 44.13
CA GLY A 123 45.33 -28.19 43.96
C GLY A 123 45.51 -29.00 45.25
N ARG A 124 45.36 -30.32 45.14
CA ARG A 124 45.83 -31.29 46.13
C ARG A 124 46.39 -32.51 45.41
N SER A 125 47.70 -32.44 45.21
CA SER A 125 48.69 -33.50 45.46
C SER A 125 48.22 -34.95 45.33
N SER A 126 48.74 -35.63 44.30
CA SER A 126 48.99 -37.07 44.38
C SER A 126 49.88 -37.38 45.59
N PRO A 127 49.52 -38.29 46.50
CA PRO A 127 50.49 -38.86 47.42
C PRO A 127 51.23 -39.98 46.69
N LEU A 128 52.50 -39.70 46.39
CA LEU A 128 53.50 -40.71 46.10
C LEU A 128 53.76 -41.56 47.36
N SER A 129 53.91 -42.87 47.14
CA SER A 129 54.64 -43.87 47.95
C SER A 129 53.90 -44.54 49.12
N ARG A 130 53.69 -45.86 49.00
CA ARG A 130 54.60 -46.85 49.61
C ARG A 130 54.57 -48.18 48.85
#